data_AF-A0A942TKW1-F1
#
_entry.id   AF-A0A942TKW1-F1
#
_cell.length_a   1.000
_cell.length_b   1.000
_cell.length_c   1.000
_cell.angle_alpha   90.00
_cell.angle_beta   90.00
_cell.angle_gamma   90.00
#
_symmetry.space_group_name_H-M   'P 1'
#
loop_
_entity.id
_entity.type
_entity.pdbx_description
1 polymer ?
#
loop_
_entity_poly.entity_id
_entity_poly.type
_entity_poly.pdbx_seq_one_letter_code
_entity_poly.pdbx_strand_id
1 'polypeptide(L)' 'MIKNALIIGNADYEAMRKLKNPVNDVEDIGCILRKFNFEVIQAQNVNIEEMDRLVSEYKDIL' A
#
# COMPACT_ATOMS: atom_id res chain seq x y z
N MET A 1 19.69 6.23 8.25
CA MET A 1 18.33 6.03 8.80
C MET A 1 17.47 5.56 7.65
N ILE A 2 16.97 4.33 7.74
CA ILE A 2 16.01 3.77 6.77
C ILE A 2 14.65 4.36 7.11
N LYS A 3 13.85 4.71 6.10
CA LYS A 3 12.48 5.22 6.27
C LYS A 3 11.50 4.13 5.87
N ASN A 4 10.36 4.04 6.54
CA ASN A 4 9.35 3.05 6.21
C ASN A 4 8.20 3.72 5.44
N ALA A 5 7.54 2.97 4.56
CA ALA A 5 6.32 3.40 3.90
C ALA A 5 5.34 2.23 3.76
N LEU A 6 4.06 2.51 3.98
CA LEU A 6 2.95 1.61 3.68
C LEU A 6 2.15 2.20 2.51
N ILE A 7 1.96 1.42 1.45
CA ILE A 7 1.17 1.80 0.27
C ILE A 7 0.04 0.77 0.09
N ILE A 8 -1.20 1.26 0.06
CA ILE A 8 -2.38 0.44 -0.17
C ILE A 8 -3.14 0.99 -1.37
N GLY A 9 -3.35 0.16 -2.39
CA GLY A 9 -4.09 0.52 -3.60
C GLY A 9 -5.30 -0.37 -3.82
N ASN A 10 -6.48 0.13 -3.50
CA ASN A 10 -7.73 -0.59 -3.69
C ASN A 10 -8.44 -0.11 -4.95
N ALA A 11 -8.74 -1.06 -5.83
CA ALA A 11 -9.39 -0.85 -7.11
C ALA A 11 -10.66 -1.69 -7.29
N ASP A 12 -10.74 -2.86 -6.64
CA ASP A 12 -11.82 -3.83 -6.81
C ASP A 12 -12.88 -3.71 -5.71
N TYR A 13 -13.63 -2.62 -5.71
CA TYR A 13 -14.72 -2.41 -4.75
C TYR A 13 -16.01 -3.10 -5.23
N GLU A 14 -16.56 -4.00 -4.42
CA GLU A 14 -17.78 -4.75 -4.77
C GLU A 14 -18.99 -3.83 -5.04
N ALA A 15 -19.11 -2.74 -4.29
CA ALA A 15 -20.24 -1.80 -4.38
C ALA A 15 -20.03 -0.64 -5.37
N MET A 16 -18.87 -0.56 -6.04
CA MET A 16 -18.53 0.57 -6.91
C MET A 16 -17.87 0.12 -8.22
N ARG A 17 -17.77 1.01 -9.20
CA ARG A 17 -17.01 0.71 -10.43
C ARG A 17 -15.54 0.55 -10.07
N LYS A 18 -14.90 -0.49 -10.63
CA LYS A 18 -13.47 -0.73 -10.44
C LYS A 18 -12.66 0.50 -10.84
N LEU A 19 -11.72 0.89 -9.99
CA LEU A 19 -10.79 1.98 -10.29
C LEU A 19 -9.64 1.44 -11.13
N LYS A 20 -9.33 2.10 -12.24
CA LYS A 20 -8.34 1.57 -13.20
C LYS A 20 -6.89 1.65 -12.70
N ASN A 21 -6.60 2.60 -11.82
CA ASN A 21 -5.22 3.05 -11.56
C ASN A 21 -4.63 2.66 -10.19
N PRO A 22 -5.39 2.56 -9.08
CA PRO A 22 -4.78 2.37 -7.75
C PRO A 22 -3.83 1.17 -7.63
N VAL A 23 -4.11 0.07 -8.34
CA VAL A 23 -3.25 -1.11 -8.41
C VAL A 23 -1.93 -0.82 -9.12
N ASN A 24 -1.97 -0.07 -10.23
CA ASN A 24 -0.76 0.32 -10.97
C ASN A 24 0.04 1.36 -10.18
N ASP A 25 -0.65 2.29 -9.52
CA ASP A 25 -0.04 3.36 -8.74
C ASP A 25 0.77 2.80 -7.54
N VAL A 26 0.35 1.68 -6.95
CA VAL A 26 1.10 1.00 -5.88
C VAL A 26 2.50 0.61 -6.34
N GLU A 27 2.63 0.07 -7.54
CA GLU A 27 3.92 -0.37 -8.08
C GLU A 27 4.80 0.82 -8.44
N ASP A 28 4.25 1.82 -9.14
CA ASP A 28 4.98 3.01 -9.56
C ASP A 28 5.51 3.81 -8.36
N ILE A 29 4.66 4.07 -7.36
CA ILE A 29 5.04 4.80 -6.15
C ILE A 29 6.02 3.99 -5.30
N GLY A 30 5.81 2.68 -5.16
CA GLY A 30 6.73 1.83 -4.40
C GLY A 30 8.12 1.76 -5.02
N CYS A 31 8.20 1.68 -6.35
CA CYS A 31 9.46 1.76 -7.07
C CYS A 31 10.19 3.09 -6.83
N ILE A 32 9.47 4.22 -6.80
CA ILE A 32 10.06 5.53 -6.50
C ILE A 32 10.57 5.57 -5.06
N LEU A 33 9.76 5.16 -4.08
CA LEU A 33 10.15 5.19 -2.66
C LEU A 33 11.35 4.31 -2.34
N ARG A 34 11.42 3.10 -2.94
CA ARG A 34 12.59 2.22 -2.81
C ARG A 34 13.87 2.88 -3.30
N LYS A 35 13.82 3.70 -4.37
CA LYS A 35 14.97 4.50 -4.85
C LYS A 35 15.43 5.58 -3.86
N PHE A 36 14.55 6.00 -2.95
CA PHE A 36 14.85 6.96 -1.87
C PHE A 36 15.16 6.27 -0.54
N ASN A 37 15.60 5.01 -0.57
CA ASN A 37 15.96 4.21 0.60
C ASN A 37 14.80 4.02 1.60
N PHE A 38 13.57 3.91 1.09
CA PHE A 38 12.45 3.42 1.88
C PHE A 38 12.37 1.89 1.86
N GLU A 39 12.05 1.32 3.01
CA GLU A 39 11.47 -0.02 3.10
C GLU A 39 9.96 0.11 2.92
N VAL A 40 9.42 -0.56 1.89
CA VAL A 40 8.04 -0.32 1.42
C VAL A 40 7.22 -1.59 1.58
N ILE A 41 6.16 -1.52 2.38
CA ILE A 41 5.08 -2.51 2.44
C ILE A 41 4.02 -2.10 1.41
N GLN A 42 3.68 -3.00 0.49
CA GLN A 42 2.67 -2.77 -0.55
C GLN A 42 1.52 -3.76 -0.39
N ALA A 43 0.29 -3.27 -0.54
CA ALA A 43 -0.91 -4.10 -0.58
C ALA A 43 -1.90 -3.58 -1.62
N GLN A 44 -2.72 -4.48 -2.18
CA GLN A 44 -3.68 -4.16 -3.22
C GLN A 44 -4.99 -4.90 -2.99
N ASN A 45 -6.12 -4.23 -3.24
CA ASN A 45 -7.48 -4.78 -3.11
C ASN A 45 -7.73 -5.50 -1.77
N VAL A 46 -7.27 -4.90 -0.68
CA VAL A 46 -7.45 -5.45 0.67
C VAL A 46 -8.80 -5.03 1.26
N ASN A 47 -9.37 -5.91 2.08
CA ASN A 47 -10.54 -5.60 2.88
C ASN A 47 -10.17 -4.78 4.13
N ILE A 48 -11.18 -4.41 4.93
CA ILE A 48 -10.99 -3.58 6.12
C ILE A 48 -10.15 -4.27 7.21
N GLU A 49 -10.32 -5.58 7.41
CA GLU A 49 -9.57 -6.35 8.42
C GLU A 49 -8.09 -6.47 8.05
N GLU A 50 -7.81 -6.68 6.76
CA GLU A 50 -6.46 -6.72 6.20
C GLU A 50 -5.79 -5.35 6.29
N MET A 51 -6.52 -4.28 5.99
CA MET A 51 -6.01 -2.91 6.13
C MET A 51 -5.64 -2.59 7.58
N ASP A 52 -6.49 -2.96 8.55
CA ASP A 52 -6.21 -2.75 9.98
C ASP A 52 -4.94 -3.50 10.43
N ARG A 53 -4.75 -4.73 9.96
CA ARG A 53 -3.52 -5.50 10.22
C ARG A 53 -2.28 -4.83 9.65
N LEU A 54 -2.33 -4.41 8.39
CA LEU A 54 -1.20 -3.73 7.73
C LEU A 54 -0.83 -2.42 8.42
N VAL A 55 -1.83 -1.65 8.88
CA VAL A 55 -1.61 -0.44 9.66
C VAL A 55 -0.98 -0.76 11.02
N SER A 56 -1.39 -1.85 11.66
CA SER A 56 -0.78 -2.31 12.92
C SER A 56 0.67 -2.73 12.72
N GLU A 57 0.94 -3.58 11.72
CA GLU A 57 2.29 -4.03 11.37
C GLU A 57 3.21 -2.85 11.04
N TYR A 58 2.69 -1.86 10.31
CA TYR A 58 3.45 -0.65 9.98
C TYR A 58 3.79 0.20 11.22
N LYS A 59 2.91 0.24 12.23
CA LYS A 59 3.20 0.93 13.50
C LYS A 59 4.32 0.24 14.29
N ASP A 60 4.43 -1.08 14.20
CA ASP A 60 5.45 -1.84 14.93
C ASP A 60 6.85 -1.66 14.33
N ILE A 61 6.95 -1.27 13.06
CA ILE A 61 8.22 -1.00 12.36
C ILE A 61 8.59 0.49 12.28
N LEU A 62 7.77 1.39 12.81
CA LEU A 62 7.98 2.84 12.84
C LEU A 62 9.13 3.23 13.79
#